data_AF-A0A9W7FEL8-F1
#
_entry.id   AF-A0A9W7FEL8-F1
#
_cell.length_a   1.000
_cell.length_b   1.000
_cell.length_c   1.000
_cell.angle_alpha   90.00
_cell.angle_beta   90.00
_cell.angle_gamma   90.00
#
_symmetry.space_group_name_H-M   'P 1'
#
loop_
_entity.id
_entity.type
_entity.pdbx_description
1 polymer ?
#
loop_
_entity_poly.entity_id
_entity_poly.type
_entity_poly.pdbx_seq_one_letter_code
_entity_poly.pdbx_strand_id
1 'polypeptide(L)'
;MSNSEFLSTYGGRNRSLPQTLTLDHVSPATRLLEKRRQMFEVQEALDAQKEEFARREDAFRRREETLRKQSKRNRAIKRAADEKKQREIKESEIKKLKQQFYQKMEEEKALKEQVAKHLKYQSFLYSVVEHVQTQGTEDFPEVQDLLNRYKTLRDANEDLTKRQMQHDKENESKRVTYGQFKKERANEVLNRNNEIATLQKNLEQCAVETLGAQNNVDSSIRNMSDKVLQLGQMLASIENLLLRFETQARHIKRSSSSKPTYGDPSGESKSNKATLDELEEEGRKAKEHLEDIATYMIDYATIVKEWEEDVNKGKA
;
A
#
# COMPACT_ATOMS: atom_id res chain seq x y z
N MET A 1 -5.80 8.09 9.06
CA MET A 1 -5.20 9.31 9.64
C MET A 1 -4.63 8.91 10.98
N SER A 2 -3.30 9.01 11.12
CA SER A 2 -2.65 8.65 12.39
C SER A 2 -2.95 9.73 13.44
N ASN A 3 -2.94 9.38 14.73
CA ASN A 3 -3.14 10.34 15.82
C ASN A 3 -2.18 11.55 15.75
N SER A 4 -1.03 11.40 15.09
CA SER A 4 -0.07 12.50 14.89
C SER A 4 -0.53 13.55 13.87
N GLU A 5 -1.30 13.16 12.84
CA GLU A 5 -1.78 14.08 11.80
C GLU A 5 -2.94 14.95 12.30
N PHE A 6 -3.79 14.40 13.17
CA PHE A 6 -4.91 15.14 13.75
C PHE A 6 -4.42 16.26 14.69
N LEU A 7 -3.41 15.97 15.50
CA LEU A 7 -2.76 16.92 16.40
C LEU A 7 -1.93 17.98 15.65
N SER A 8 -1.37 17.68 14.48
CA SER A 8 -0.65 18.67 13.67
C SER A 8 -1.58 19.68 12.97
N THR A 9 -2.78 19.22 12.59
CA THR A 9 -3.71 20.03 11.79
C THR A 9 -4.60 20.93 12.67
N TYR A 10 -4.89 20.50 13.90
CA TYR A 10 -5.74 21.25 14.85
C TYR A 10 -5.03 21.62 16.16
N GLY A 11 -3.89 21.00 16.49
CA GLY A 11 -3.06 21.41 17.61
C GLY A 11 -2.24 22.62 17.20
N GLY A 12 -2.63 23.79 17.70
CA GLY A 12 -1.97 25.06 17.43
C GLY A 12 -0.45 24.94 17.54
N ARG A 13 0.25 25.38 16.48
CA ARG A 13 1.71 25.56 16.47
C ARG A 13 2.16 26.16 17.78
N ASN A 14 3.01 25.41 18.49
CA ASN A 14 4.02 25.86 19.45
C ASN A 14 3.96 27.38 19.73
N ARG A 15 3.02 27.80 20.58
CA ARG A 15 3.19 29.06 21.31
C ARG A 15 3.78 28.65 22.63
N SER A 16 5.02 29.08 22.84
CA SER A 16 5.78 28.89 24.06
C SER A 16 4.85 28.93 25.27
N LEU A 17 4.79 27.82 26.01
CA LEU A 17 4.31 27.86 27.38
C LEU A 17 5.01 29.05 28.06
N PRO A 18 4.28 29.95 28.73
CA PRO A 18 4.89 31.11 29.35
C PRO A 18 5.98 30.59 30.30
N GLN A 19 7.23 30.94 29.99
CA GLN A 19 8.37 30.65 30.83
C GLN A 19 8.01 31.10 32.25
N THR A 20 8.03 30.16 33.19
CA THR A 20 7.92 30.45 34.61
C THR A 20 9.08 31.37 34.97
N LEU A 21 8.84 32.68 34.95
CA LEU A 21 9.75 33.66 35.54
C LEU A 21 9.80 33.33 37.03
N THR A 22 10.89 32.71 37.47
CA THR A 22 11.20 32.46 38.87
C THR A 22 11.45 33.80 39.55
N LEU A 23 10.36 34.47 39.92
CA LEU A 23 10.31 35.72 40.66
C LEU A 23 10.59 35.45 42.15
N ASP A 24 11.72 34.81 42.46
CA ASP A 24 12.11 34.44 43.83
C ASP A 24 12.59 35.62 44.69
N HIS A 25 12.55 36.84 44.16
CA HIS A 25 13.05 38.05 44.82
C HIS A 25 12.04 39.21 44.91
N VAL A 26 10.73 38.97 44.76
CA VAL A 26 9.67 40.00 44.94
C VAL A 26 8.66 39.62 46.02
N SER A 27 8.03 40.64 46.62
CA SER A 27 7.03 40.49 47.67
C SER A 27 5.87 39.56 47.25
N PRO A 28 5.37 38.68 48.14
CA PRO A 28 4.26 37.75 47.86
C PRO A 28 3.02 38.42 47.26
N ALA A 29 2.75 39.68 47.61
CA ALA A 29 1.63 40.45 47.05
C ALA A 29 1.79 40.69 45.54
N THR A 30 3.00 41.00 45.08
CA THR A 30 3.30 41.23 43.65
C THR A 30 3.18 39.95 42.83
N ARG A 31 3.60 38.81 43.39
CA ARG A 31 3.48 37.50 42.74
C ARG A 31 2.00 37.09 42.56
N LEU A 32 1.15 37.38 43.56
CA LEU A 32 -0.28 37.11 43.49
C LEU A 32 -0.98 37.99 42.43
N LEU A 33 -0.62 39.28 42.35
CA LEU A 33 -1.16 40.17 41.33
C LEU A 33 -0.77 39.73 39.92
N GLU A 34 0.48 39.33 39.72
CA GLU A 34 0.93 38.81 38.42
C GLU A 34 0.23 37.49 38.07
N LYS A 35 0.01 36.59 39.05
CA LYS A 35 -0.79 35.38 38.83
C LYS A 35 -2.25 35.68 38.49
N ARG A 36 -2.86 36.71 39.10
CA ARG A 36 -4.21 37.17 38.73
C ARG A 36 -4.23 37.75 37.31
N ARG A 37 -3.23 38.53 36.95
CA ARG A 37 -3.08 39.08 35.60
C ARG A 37 -2.98 37.96 34.55
N GLN A 38 -2.11 36.98 34.78
CA GLN A 38 -1.98 35.79 33.93
C GLN A 38 -3.31 35.01 33.84
N MET A 39 -4.03 34.85 34.96
CA MET A 39 -5.34 34.20 34.95
C MET A 39 -6.37 34.98 34.13
N PHE A 40 -6.39 36.31 34.20
CA PHE A 40 -7.26 37.14 33.36
C PHE A 40 -6.89 37.06 31.89
N GLU A 41 -5.60 37.15 31.55
CA GLU A 41 -5.13 37.00 30.16
C GLU A 41 -5.51 35.62 29.58
N VAL A 42 -5.36 34.55 30.38
CA VAL A 42 -5.77 33.20 29.97
C VAL A 42 -7.30 33.10 29.86
N GLN A 43 -8.05 33.69 30.78
CA GLN A 43 -9.51 33.66 30.74
C GLN A 43 -10.07 34.44 29.55
N GLU A 44 -9.53 35.62 29.26
CA GLU A 44 -9.89 36.43 28.10
C GLU A 44 -9.54 35.70 26.80
N ALA A 45 -8.36 35.07 26.72
CA ALA A 45 -7.99 34.25 25.56
C ALA A 45 -8.91 33.05 25.39
N LEU A 46 -9.30 32.39 26.48
CA LEU A 46 -10.23 31.26 26.46
C LEU A 46 -11.63 31.69 26.00
N ASP A 47 -12.13 32.83 26.48
CA ASP A 47 -13.45 33.32 26.11
C ASP A 47 -13.48 33.85 24.67
N ALA A 48 -12.41 34.50 24.21
CA ALA A 48 -12.23 34.83 22.78
C ALA A 48 -12.22 33.57 21.90
N GLN A 49 -11.55 32.50 22.35
CA GLN A 49 -11.51 31.24 21.62
C GLN A 49 -12.90 30.57 21.58
N LYS A 50 -13.65 30.57 22.69
CA LYS A 50 -15.03 30.06 22.75
C LYS A 50 -15.95 30.83 21.80
N GLU A 51 -15.86 32.16 21.77
CA GLU A 51 -16.65 32.97 20.84
C GLU A 51 -16.31 32.65 19.38
N GLU A 52 -15.02 32.49 19.05
CA GLU A 52 -14.61 32.13 17.70
C GLU A 52 -15.15 30.75 17.31
N PHE A 53 -15.09 29.77 18.21
CA PHE A 53 -15.67 28.45 17.99
C PHE A 53 -17.20 28.53 17.79
N ALA A 54 -17.92 29.30 18.61
CA ALA A 54 -19.36 29.47 18.47
C ALA A 54 -19.72 30.09 17.11
N ARG A 55 -19.01 31.13 16.67
CA ARG A 55 -19.22 31.75 15.35
C ARG A 55 -18.95 30.77 14.21
N ARG A 56 -17.87 29.98 14.31
CA ARG A 56 -17.54 28.94 13.32
C ARG A 56 -18.61 27.86 13.28
N GLU A 57 -19.07 27.37 14.43
CA GLU A 57 -20.12 26.36 14.53
C GLU A 57 -21.42 26.83 13.88
N ASP A 58 -21.87 28.05 14.17
CA ASP A 58 -23.07 28.62 13.56
C ASP A 58 -22.93 28.78 12.04
N ALA A 59 -21.75 29.18 11.55
CA ALA A 59 -21.47 29.26 10.12
C ALA A 59 -21.51 27.87 9.46
N PHE A 60 -20.95 26.85 10.12
CA PHE A 60 -21.01 25.46 9.66
C PHE A 60 -22.45 24.95 9.63
N ARG A 61 -23.23 25.18 10.69
CA ARG A 61 -24.63 24.75 10.79
C ARG A 61 -25.49 25.36 9.68
N ARG A 62 -25.34 26.66 9.42
CA ARG A 62 -26.02 27.34 8.30
C ARG A 62 -25.63 26.76 6.94
N ARG A 63 -24.32 26.50 6.74
CA ARG A 63 -23.80 25.90 5.50
C ARG A 63 -24.30 24.47 5.31
N GLU A 64 -24.38 23.69 6.37
CA GLU A 64 -24.93 22.33 6.33
C GLU A 64 -26.41 22.35 5.95
N GLU A 65 -27.20 23.25 6.55
CA GLU A 65 -28.63 23.35 6.26
C GLU A 65 -28.89 23.78 4.81
N THR A 66 -28.14 24.74 4.27
CA THR A 66 -28.26 25.14 2.86
C THR A 66 -27.90 24.02 1.91
N LEU A 67 -26.81 23.29 2.17
CA LEU A 67 -26.41 22.11 1.39
C LEU A 67 -27.48 21.01 1.45
N ARG A 68 -28.08 20.76 2.62
CA ARG A 68 -29.15 19.77 2.79
C ARG A 68 -30.40 20.16 2.00
N LYS A 69 -30.81 21.42 2.04
CA LYS A 69 -31.96 21.94 1.25
C LYS A 69 -31.66 21.86 -0.25
N GLN A 70 -30.46 22.24 -0.68
CA GLN A 70 -30.02 22.16 -2.08
C GLN A 70 -29.99 20.71 -2.58
N SER A 71 -29.47 19.78 -1.78
CA SER A 71 -29.48 18.35 -2.10
C SER A 71 -30.91 17.79 -2.27
N LYS A 72 -31.83 18.13 -1.35
CA LYS A 72 -33.25 17.75 -1.48
C LYS A 72 -33.89 18.32 -2.74
N ARG A 73 -33.64 19.60 -3.04
CA ARG A 73 -34.14 20.27 -4.26
C ARG A 73 -33.61 19.60 -5.52
N ASN A 74 -32.30 19.35 -5.59
CA ASN A 74 -31.66 18.69 -6.74
C ASN A 74 -32.22 17.28 -6.94
N ARG A 75 -32.46 16.53 -5.86
CA ARG A 75 -33.08 15.20 -5.94
C ARG A 75 -34.51 15.26 -6.48
N ALA A 76 -35.31 16.24 -6.05
CA ALA A 76 -36.68 16.43 -6.53
C ALA A 76 -36.70 16.82 -8.02
N ILE A 77 -35.85 17.76 -8.43
CA ILE A 77 -35.71 18.19 -9.83
C ILE A 77 -35.30 17.00 -10.72
N LYS A 78 -34.31 16.22 -10.28
CA LYS A 78 -33.85 15.04 -11.03
C LYS A 78 -34.98 14.03 -11.23
N ARG A 79 -35.74 13.70 -10.17
CA ARG A 79 -36.89 12.79 -10.28
C ARG A 79 -37.96 13.32 -11.25
N ALA A 80 -38.31 14.59 -11.15
CA ALA A 80 -39.29 15.20 -12.05
C ALA A 80 -38.83 15.16 -13.52
N ALA A 81 -37.53 15.40 -13.78
CA ALA A 81 -36.95 15.29 -15.11
C ALA A 81 -36.94 13.85 -15.63
N ASP A 82 -36.57 12.89 -14.78
CA ASP A 82 -36.57 11.46 -15.12
C ASP A 82 -38.00 10.96 -15.42
N GLU A 83 -38.98 11.33 -14.61
CA GLU A 83 -40.40 11.00 -14.83
C GLU A 83 -40.95 11.62 -16.11
N LYS A 84 -40.60 12.89 -16.40
CA LYS A 84 -40.99 13.55 -17.65
C LYS A 84 -40.43 12.81 -18.86
N LYS A 85 -39.14 12.47 -18.82
CA LYS A 85 -38.48 11.71 -19.90
C LYS A 85 -39.10 10.33 -20.08
N GLN A 86 -39.40 9.62 -18.98
CA GLN A 86 -40.10 8.34 -19.06
C GLN A 86 -41.50 8.47 -19.67
N ARG A 87 -42.24 9.53 -19.34
CA ARG A 87 -43.56 9.79 -19.93
C ARG A 87 -43.45 10.05 -21.43
N GLU A 88 -42.53 10.89 -21.86
CA GLU A 88 -42.31 11.18 -23.29
C GLU A 88 -41.96 9.91 -24.10
N ILE A 89 -41.12 9.04 -23.54
CA ILE A 89 -40.79 7.75 -24.16
C ILE A 89 -42.06 6.89 -24.30
N LYS A 90 -42.82 6.72 -23.20
CA LYS A 90 -44.05 5.91 -23.20
C LYS A 90 -45.12 6.49 -24.13
N GLU A 91 -45.29 7.81 -24.19
CA GLU A 91 -46.23 8.45 -25.12
C GLU A 91 -45.83 8.23 -26.58
N SER A 92 -44.53 8.29 -26.89
CA SER A 92 -44.04 7.98 -28.23
C SER A 92 -44.28 6.51 -28.61
N GLU A 93 -44.13 5.59 -27.65
CA GLU A 93 -44.37 4.17 -27.82
C GLU A 93 -45.86 3.88 -28.01
N ILE A 94 -46.73 4.47 -27.19
CA ILE A 94 -48.20 4.38 -27.34
C ILE A 94 -48.62 4.87 -28.72
N LYS A 95 -48.05 5.98 -29.21
CA LYS A 95 -48.36 6.50 -30.54
C LYS A 95 -47.98 5.52 -31.64
N LYS A 96 -46.79 4.92 -31.56
CA LYS A 96 -46.32 3.90 -32.50
C LYS A 96 -47.21 2.66 -32.48
N LEU A 97 -47.52 2.15 -31.28
CA LEU A 97 -48.37 0.97 -31.09
C LEU A 97 -49.79 1.20 -31.62
N LYS A 98 -50.37 2.39 -31.39
CA LYS A 98 -51.66 2.76 -31.95
C LYS A 98 -51.64 2.78 -33.48
N GLN A 99 -50.59 3.34 -34.08
CA GLN A 99 -50.44 3.35 -35.53
C GLN A 99 -50.34 1.93 -36.09
N GLN A 100 -49.54 1.06 -35.48
CA GLN A 100 -49.43 -0.35 -35.86
C GLN A 100 -50.76 -1.09 -35.71
N PHE A 101 -51.51 -0.82 -34.64
CA PHE A 101 -52.83 -1.39 -34.42
C PHE A 101 -53.81 -1.02 -35.54
N TYR A 102 -53.90 0.26 -35.91
CA TYR A 102 -54.77 0.68 -37.01
C TYR A 102 -54.34 0.11 -38.36
N GLN A 103 -53.03 0.01 -38.62
CA GLN A 103 -52.52 -0.64 -39.84
C GLN A 103 -52.92 -2.12 -39.88
N LYS A 104 -52.74 -2.85 -38.77
CA LYS A 104 -53.10 -4.27 -38.67
C LYS A 104 -54.59 -4.51 -38.81
N MET A 105 -55.42 -3.62 -38.25
CA MET A 105 -56.87 -3.64 -38.44
C MET A 105 -57.27 -3.49 -39.91
N GLU A 106 -56.64 -2.57 -40.66
CA GLU A 106 -56.94 -2.37 -42.08
C GLU A 106 -56.46 -3.56 -42.93
N GLU A 107 -55.27 -4.09 -42.64
CA GLU A 107 -54.75 -5.32 -43.24
C GLU A 107 -55.71 -6.51 -43.01
N GLU A 108 -56.19 -6.70 -41.78
CA GLU A 108 -57.13 -7.76 -41.43
C GLU A 108 -58.44 -7.63 -42.23
N LYS A 109 -58.98 -6.42 -42.34
CA LYS A 109 -60.18 -6.15 -43.12
C LYS A 109 -59.98 -6.47 -44.60
N ALA A 110 -58.88 -6.00 -45.19
CA ALA A 110 -58.56 -6.29 -46.59
C ALA A 110 -58.39 -7.79 -46.85
N LEU A 111 -57.73 -8.51 -45.93
CA LEU A 111 -57.59 -9.97 -46.01
C LEU A 111 -58.94 -10.68 -45.92
N LYS A 112 -59.83 -10.25 -45.01
CA LYS A 112 -61.19 -10.80 -44.92
C LYS A 112 -61.98 -10.62 -46.21
N GLU A 113 -61.87 -9.45 -46.85
CA GLU A 113 -62.50 -9.20 -48.15
C GLU A 113 -61.92 -10.10 -49.26
N GLN A 114 -60.59 -10.31 -49.27
CA GLN A 114 -59.97 -11.25 -50.21
C GLN A 114 -60.43 -12.69 -49.99
N VAL A 115 -60.47 -13.15 -48.74
CA VAL A 115 -60.98 -14.48 -48.38
C VAL A 115 -62.42 -14.66 -48.85
N ALA A 116 -63.29 -13.65 -48.62
CA ALA A 116 -64.68 -13.71 -49.08
C ALA A 116 -64.79 -13.81 -50.61
N LYS A 117 -63.92 -13.12 -51.37
CA LYS A 117 -63.84 -13.25 -52.83
C LYS A 117 -63.38 -14.65 -53.23
N HIS A 118 -62.34 -15.17 -52.59
CA HIS A 118 -61.76 -16.48 -52.92
C HIS A 118 -62.65 -17.65 -52.53
N LEU A 119 -63.51 -17.49 -51.52
CA LEU A 119 -64.44 -18.53 -51.09
C LEU A 119 -65.34 -19.02 -52.23
N LYS A 120 -65.75 -18.12 -53.13
CA LYS A 120 -66.57 -18.48 -54.31
C LYS A 120 -65.82 -19.40 -55.26
N TYR A 121 -64.53 -19.14 -55.50
CA TYR A 121 -63.68 -20.00 -56.33
C TYR A 121 -63.41 -21.33 -55.65
N GLN A 122 -63.19 -21.32 -54.33
CA GLN A 122 -63.06 -22.54 -53.55
C GLN A 122 -64.30 -23.42 -53.68
N SER A 123 -65.51 -22.88 -53.45
CA SER A 123 -66.76 -23.63 -53.60
C SER A 123 -66.94 -24.19 -55.01
N PHE A 124 -66.59 -23.42 -56.04
CA PHE A 124 -66.62 -23.90 -57.42
C PHE A 124 -65.65 -25.06 -57.64
N LEU A 125 -64.39 -24.93 -57.23
CA LEU A 125 -63.38 -25.98 -57.37
C LEU A 125 -63.76 -27.25 -56.60
N TYR A 126 -64.33 -27.14 -55.40
CA TYR A 126 -64.87 -28.30 -54.68
C TYR A 126 -65.98 -29.00 -55.48
N SER A 127 -66.91 -28.24 -56.06
CA SER A 127 -67.97 -28.81 -56.90
C SER A 127 -67.41 -29.50 -58.15
N VAL A 128 -66.38 -28.93 -58.78
CA VAL A 128 -65.70 -29.56 -59.93
C VAL A 128 -64.99 -30.85 -59.51
N VAL A 129 -64.27 -30.84 -58.40
CA VAL A 129 -63.59 -32.03 -57.87
C VAL A 129 -64.60 -33.12 -57.50
N GLU A 130 -65.69 -32.76 -56.83
CA GLU A 130 -66.78 -33.68 -56.46
C GLU A 130 -67.43 -34.30 -57.71
N HIS A 131 -67.68 -33.50 -58.75
CA HIS A 131 -68.20 -33.98 -60.02
C HIS A 131 -67.23 -34.93 -60.73
N VAL A 132 -65.94 -34.60 -60.77
CA VAL A 132 -64.89 -35.45 -61.37
C VAL A 132 -64.73 -36.78 -60.60
N GLN A 133 -64.83 -36.75 -59.26
CA GLN A 133 -64.76 -37.96 -58.43
C GLN A 133 -66.01 -38.83 -58.52
N THR A 134 -67.20 -38.25 -58.63
CA THR A 134 -68.48 -39.01 -58.69
C THR A 134 -68.78 -39.58 -60.08
N GLN A 135 -68.35 -38.92 -61.15
CA GLN A 135 -68.56 -39.36 -62.53
C GLN A 135 -67.45 -40.30 -63.05
N GLY A 136 -66.44 -40.62 -62.24
CA GLY A 136 -65.39 -41.59 -62.59
C GLY A 136 -64.49 -41.16 -63.74
N THR A 137 -64.44 -39.88 -64.08
CA THR A 137 -63.56 -39.36 -65.13
C THR A 137 -62.12 -39.34 -64.60
N GLU A 138 -61.31 -40.32 -65.00
CA GLU A 138 -59.85 -40.41 -64.74
C GLU A 138 -59.03 -39.35 -65.50
N ASP A 139 -59.58 -38.17 -65.77
CA ASP A 139 -58.99 -37.23 -66.72
C ASP A 139 -57.73 -36.53 -66.18
N PHE A 140 -57.41 -36.65 -64.88
CA PHE A 140 -56.28 -35.94 -64.24
C PHE A 140 -55.61 -36.69 -63.05
N PRO A 141 -55.08 -37.92 -63.24
CA PRO A 141 -54.40 -38.68 -62.18
C PRO A 141 -53.13 -37.98 -61.66
N GLU A 142 -52.48 -37.14 -62.47
CA GLU A 142 -51.23 -36.46 -62.14
C GLU A 142 -51.39 -35.40 -61.03
N VAL A 143 -52.62 -34.93 -60.79
CA VAL A 143 -52.91 -33.96 -59.72
C VAL A 143 -52.62 -34.58 -58.35
N GLN A 144 -52.98 -35.85 -58.16
CA GLN A 144 -52.73 -36.56 -56.91
C GLN A 144 -51.23 -36.75 -56.67
N ASP A 145 -50.47 -37.07 -57.72
CA ASP A 145 -49.01 -37.20 -57.65
C ASP A 145 -48.33 -35.85 -57.36
N LEU A 146 -48.82 -34.76 -57.96
CA LEU A 146 -48.32 -33.41 -57.71
C LEU A 146 -48.56 -33.00 -56.25
N LEU A 147 -49.75 -33.29 -55.71
CA LEU A 147 -50.10 -33.04 -54.30
C LEU A 147 -49.22 -33.85 -53.35
N ASN A 148 -49.00 -35.14 -53.64
CA ASN A 148 -48.12 -36.00 -52.85
C ASN A 148 -46.68 -35.47 -52.85
N ARG A 149 -46.16 -35.05 -54.01
CA ARG A 149 -44.82 -34.46 -54.12
C ARG A 149 -44.71 -33.13 -53.39
N TYR A 150 -45.71 -32.26 -53.52
CA TYR A 150 -45.76 -31.00 -52.79
C TYR A 150 -45.75 -31.24 -51.28
N LYS A 151 -46.54 -32.20 -50.80
CA LYS A 151 -46.57 -32.58 -49.38
C LYS A 151 -45.19 -33.01 -48.88
N THR A 152 -44.54 -33.93 -49.58
CA THR A 152 -43.18 -34.38 -49.22
C THR A 152 -42.17 -33.23 -49.22
N LEU A 153 -42.22 -32.35 -50.23
CA LEU A 153 -41.29 -31.22 -50.34
C LEU A 153 -41.53 -30.17 -49.25
N ARG A 154 -42.80 -29.90 -48.93
CA ARG A 154 -43.20 -29.01 -47.83
C ARG A 154 -42.71 -29.56 -46.50
N ASP A 155 -42.96 -30.83 -46.22
CA ASP A 155 -42.59 -31.48 -44.96
C ASP A 155 -41.05 -31.49 -44.81
N ALA A 156 -40.31 -31.82 -45.88
CA ALA A 156 -38.84 -31.75 -45.88
C ALA A 156 -38.30 -30.33 -45.66
N ASN A 157 -38.95 -29.31 -46.26
CA ASN A 157 -38.57 -27.92 -46.07
C ASN A 157 -38.85 -27.44 -44.63
N GLU A 158 -39.98 -27.86 -44.06
CA GLU A 158 -40.31 -27.56 -42.66
C GLU A 158 -39.28 -28.17 -41.70
N ASP A 159 -38.88 -29.42 -41.94
CA ASP A 159 -37.84 -30.10 -41.15
C ASP A 159 -36.47 -29.44 -41.30
N LEU A 160 -36.08 -29.06 -42.53
CA LEU A 160 -34.84 -28.32 -42.78
C LEU A 160 -34.84 -26.98 -42.07
N THR A 161 -35.95 -26.25 -42.14
CA THR A 161 -36.12 -24.95 -41.47
C THR A 161 -36.01 -25.09 -39.96
N LYS A 162 -36.65 -26.10 -39.36
CA LYS A 162 -36.54 -26.40 -37.93
C LYS A 162 -35.11 -26.73 -37.52
N ARG A 163 -34.41 -27.57 -38.29
CA ARG A 163 -33.00 -27.90 -38.03
C ARG A 163 -32.10 -26.68 -38.14
N GLN A 164 -32.30 -25.83 -39.15
CA GLN A 164 -31.56 -24.60 -39.33
C GLN A 164 -31.74 -23.68 -38.10
N MET A 165 -32.97 -23.44 -37.67
CA MET A 165 -33.26 -22.63 -36.48
C MET A 165 -32.60 -23.18 -35.21
N GLN A 166 -32.63 -24.51 -35.04
CA GLN A 166 -31.99 -25.16 -33.90
C GLN A 166 -30.46 -24.98 -33.94
N HIS A 167 -29.83 -25.18 -35.10
CA HIS A 167 -28.40 -24.97 -35.26
C HIS A 167 -28.01 -23.51 -35.04
N ASP A 168 -28.80 -22.55 -35.52
CA ASP A 168 -28.54 -21.13 -35.29
C ASP A 168 -28.61 -20.78 -33.80
N LYS A 169 -29.59 -21.32 -33.07
CA LYS A 169 -29.71 -21.13 -31.62
C LYS A 169 -28.53 -21.76 -30.86
N GLU A 170 -28.12 -22.97 -31.23
CA GLU A 170 -26.97 -23.64 -30.61
C GLU A 170 -25.67 -22.90 -30.90
N ASN A 171 -25.49 -22.43 -32.13
CA ASN A 171 -24.30 -21.67 -32.53
C ASN A 171 -24.24 -20.32 -31.81
N GLU A 172 -25.37 -19.63 -31.69
CA GLU A 172 -25.48 -18.41 -30.89
C GLU A 172 -25.11 -18.66 -29.42
N SER A 173 -25.66 -19.72 -28.83
CA SER A 173 -25.34 -20.12 -27.45
C SER A 173 -23.84 -20.38 -27.26
N LYS A 174 -23.23 -21.16 -28.17
CA LYS A 174 -21.78 -21.41 -28.17
C LYS A 174 -20.96 -20.13 -28.35
N ARG A 175 -21.41 -19.19 -29.19
CA ARG A 175 -20.75 -17.90 -29.40
C ARG A 175 -20.76 -17.06 -28.12
N VAL A 176 -21.90 -17.03 -27.42
CA VAL A 176 -22.05 -16.31 -26.16
C VAL A 176 -21.18 -16.91 -25.07
N THR A 177 -21.22 -18.24 -24.86
CA THR A 177 -20.41 -18.91 -23.83
C THR A 177 -18.91 -18.78 -24.11
N TYR A 178 -18.49 -18.89 -25.37
CA TYR A 178 -17.11 -18.64 -25.76
C TYR A 178 -16.68 -17.19 -25.48
N GLY A 179 -17.55 -16.22 -25.81
CA GLY A 179 -17.31 -14.81 -25.52
C GLY A 179 -17.17 -14.52 -24.02
N GLN A 180 -17.96 -15.19 -23.18
CA GLN A 180 -17.86 -15.11 -21.71
C GLN A 180 -16.56 -15.73 -21.22
N PHE A 181 -16.23 -16.96 -21.64
CA PHE A 181 -15.00 -17.65 -21.27
C PHE A 181 -13.75 -16.82 -21.61
N LYS A 182 -13.71 -16.21 -22.80
CA LYS A 182 -12.60 -15.34 -23.20
C LYS A 182 -12.45 -14.12 -22.28
N LYS A 183 -13.56 -13.48 -21.88
CA LYS A 183 -13.54 -12.34 -20.95
C LYS A 183 -13.09 -12.77 -19.55
N GLU A 184 -13.59 -13.90 -19.06
CA GLU A 184 -13.22 -14.45 -17.76
C GLU A 184 -11.73 -14.77 -17.69
N ARG A 185 -11.18 -15.45 -18.71
CA ARG A 185 -9.74 -15.72 -18.79
C ARG A 185 -8.89 -14.47 -18.91
N ALA A 186 -9.33 -13.47 -19.66
CA ALA A 186 -8.62 -12.19 -19.71
C ALA A 186 -8.59 -11.50 -18.33
N ASN A 187 -9.71 -11.52 -17.59
CA ASN A 187 -9.76 -10.99 -16.23
C ASN A 187 -8.87 -11.78 -15.26
N GLU A 188 -8.83 -13.11 -15.38
CA GLU A 188 -7.95 -13.94 -14.56
C GLU A 188 -6.48 -13.59 -14.80
N VAL A 189 -6.05 -13.43 -16.05
CA VAL A 189 -4.69 -12.98 -16.39
C VAL A 189 -4.37 -11.63 -15.76
N LEU A 190 -5.29 -10.67 -15.81
CA LEU A 190 -5.10 -9.37 -15.15
C LEU A 190 -4.96 -9.50 -13.64
N ASN A 191 -5.79 -10.33 -13.00
CA ASN A 191 -5.70 -10.58 -11.56
C ASN A 191 -4.36 -11.23 -11.18
N ARG A 192 -3.89 -12.23 -11.94
CA ARG A 192 -2.58 -12.86 -11.73
C ARG A 192 -1.43 -11.87 -11.92
N ASN A 193 -1.51 -10.99 -12.91
CA ASN A 193 -0.51 -9.94 -13.10
C ASN A 193 -0.48 -8.97 -11.92
N ASN A 194 -1.63 -8.61 -11.36
CA ASN A 194 -1.71 -7.76 -10.16
C ASN A 194 -1.12 -8.49 -8.93
N GLU A 195 -1.41 -9.79 -8.77
CA GLU A 195 -0.80 -10.63 -7.72
C GLU A 195 0.73 -10.65 -7.85
N ILE A 196 1.25 -10.86 -9.06
CA ILE A 196 2.70 -10.84 -9.35
C ILE A 196 3.30 -9.49 -8.97
N ALA A 197 2.71 -8.38 -9.39
CA ALA A 197 3.20 -7.04 -9.07
C ALA A 197 3.23 -6.80 -7.54
N THR A 198 2.23 -7.32 -6.82
CA THR A 198 2.17 -7.21 -5.35
C THR A 198 3.28 -8.04 -4.69
N LEU A 199 3.50 -9.27 -5.16
CA LEU A 199 4.57 -10.12 -4.67
C LEU A 199 5.96 -9.54 -4.97
N GLN A 200 6.16 -8.97 -6.16
CA GLN A 200 7.40 -8.29 -6.54
C GLN A 200 7.69 -7.11 -5.61
N LYS A 201 6.69 -6.26 -5.35
CA LYS A 201 6.83 -5.14 -4.40
C LYS A 201 7.22 -5.63 -3.01
N ASN A 202 6.60 -6.71 -2.53
CA ASN A 202 6.92 -7.26 -1.21
C ASN A 202 8.34 -7.84 -1.17
N LEU A 203 8.78 -8.50 -2.24
CA LEU A 203 10.15 -9.02 -2.36
C LEU A 203 11.17 -7.88 -2.35
N GLU A 204 10.94 -6.84 -3.14
CA GLU A 204 11.78 -5.64 -3.17
C GLU A 204 11.88 -4.98 -1.79
N GLN A 205 10.75 -4.86 -1.07
CA GLN A 205 10.72 -4.32 0.28
C GLN A 205 11.56 -5.17 1.25
N CYS A 206 11.36 -6.50 1.26
CA CYS A 206 12.16 -7.41 2.10
C CYS A 206 13.65 -7.37 1.74
N ALA A 207 14.00 -7.20 0.46
CA ALA A 207 15.38 -7.07 0.01
C ALA A 207 16.04 -5.79 0.54
N VAL A 208 15.31 -4.66 0.50
CA VAL A 208 15.78 -3.38 1.06
C VAL A 208 15.99 -3.49 2.57
N GLU A 209 15.06 -4.10 3.30
CA GLU A 209 15.16 -4.31 4.75
C GLU A 209 16.36 -5.20 5.11
N THR A 210 16.56 -6.28 4.36
CA THR A 210 17.69 -7.20 4.54
C THR A 210 19.01 -6.48 4.31
N LEU A 211 19.11 -5.68 3.25
CA LEU A 211 20.29 -4.87 2.95
C LEU A 211 20.55 -3.85 4.06
N GLY A 212 19.50 -3.21 4.59
CA GLY A 212 19.60 -2.29 5.73
C GLY A 212 20.14 -2.99 6.98
N ALA A 213 19.62 -4.17 7.32
CA ALA A 213 20.10 -4.97 8.44
C ALA A 213 21.56 -5.39 8.25
N GLN A 214 21.94 -5.81 7.05
CA GLN A 214 23.32 -6.16 6.72
C GLN A 214 24.27 -4.97 6.92
N ASN A 215 23.91 -3.79 6.41
CA ASN A 215 24.71 -2.57 6.59
C ASN A 215 24.88 -2.21 8.07
N ASN A 216 23.86 -2.42 8.89
CA ASN A 216 23.94 -2.19 10.34
C ASN A 216 24.89 -3.18 11.03
N VAL A 217 24.85 -4.46 10.62
CA VAL A 217 25.78 -5.49 11.11
C VAL A 217 27.21 -5.14 10.68
N ASP A 218 27.44 -4.80 9.41
CA ASP A 218 28.75 -4.44 8.89
C ASP A 218 29.32 -3.20 9.59
N SER A 219 28.49 -2.18 9.85
CA SER A 219 28.88 -1.01 10.63
C SER A 219 29.24 -1.38 12.07
N SER A 220 28.51 -2.30 12.69
CA SER A 220 28.79 -2.76 14.05
C SER A 220 30.11 -3.56 14.10
N ILE A 221 30.36 -4.40 13.10
CA ILE A 221 31.61 -5.14 12.95
C ILE A 221 32.79 -4.16 12.78
N ARG A 222 32.68 -3.18 11.87
CA ARG A 222 33.73 -2.15 11.69
C ARG A 222 34.02 -1.40 12.99
N ASN A 223 32.98 -0.91 13.67
CA ASN A 223 33.12 -0.23 14.96
C ASN A 223 33.78 -1.12 16.02
N MET A 224 33.46 -2.42 16.05
CA MET A 224 34.08 -3.38 16.95
C MET A 224 35.55 -3.60 16.59
N SER A 225 35.88 -3.78 15.30
CA SER A 225 37.25 -3.93 14.83
C SER A 225 38.11 -2.72 15.18
N ASP A 226 37.58 -1.49 15.05
CA ASP A 226 38.30 -0.26 15.43
C ASP A 226 38.61 -0.23 16.94
N LYS A 227 37.66 -0.66 17.80
CA LYS A 227 37.88 -0.76 19.24
C LYS A 227 38.90 -1.83 19.61
N VAL A 228 38.85 -2.99 18.96
CA VAL A 228 39.82 -4.07 19.16
C VAL A 228 41.22 -3.60 18.76
N LEU A 229 41.35 -2.86 17.65
CA LEU A 229 42.63 -2.28 17.24
C LEU A 229 43.17 -1.28 18.29
N GLN A 230 42.32 -0.36 18.79
CA GLN A 230 42.72 0.59 19.83
C GLN A 230 43.16 -0.11 21.12
N LEU A 231 42.45 -1.17 21.54
CA LEU A 231 42.85 -2.00 22.67
C LEU A 231 44.22 -2.63 22.43
N GLY A 232 44.44 -3.27 21.26
CA GLY A 232 45.73 -3.86 20.91
C GLY A 232 46.89 -2.84 20.94
N GLN A 233 46.66 -1.62 20.45
CA GLN A 233 47.64 -0.53 20.51
C GLN A 233 47.96 -0.11 21.96
N MET A 234 46.96 -0.03 22.83
CA MET A 234 47.16 0.27 24.25
C MET A 234 47.95 -0.84 24.95
N LEU A 235 47.58 -2.11 24.74
CA LEU A 235 48.27 -3.27 25.32
C LEU A 235 49.75 -3.29 24.91
N ALA A 236 50.04 -3.13 23.62
CA ALA A 236 51.42 -3.07 23.13
C ALA A 236 52.19 -1.87 23.71
N SER A 237 51.53 -0.74 23.92
CA SER A 237 52.16 0.45 24.54
C SER A 237 52.50 0.19 26.01
N ILE A 238 51.61 -0.45 26.77
CA ILE A 238 51.83 -0.83 28.17
C ILE A 238 52.99 -1.82 28.27
N GLU A 239 53.02 -2.84 27.42
CA GLU A 239 54.10 -3.82 27.38
C GLU A 239 55.44 -3.17 27.04
N ASN A 240 55.46 -2.27 26.05
CA ASN A 240 56.64 -1.49 25.70
C ASN A 240 57.12 -0.58 26.85
N LEU A 241 56.19 0.00 27.62
CA LEU A 241 56.53 0.79 28.81
C LEU A 241 57.12 -0.08 29.91
N LEU A 242 56.47 -1.20 30.26
CA LEU A 242 56.97 -2.13 31.27
C LEU A 242 58.38 -2.62 30.92
N LEU A 243 58.60 -3.03 29.66
CA LEU A 243 59.92 -3.46 29.18
C LEU A 243 60.97 -2.35 29.37
N ARG A 244 60.62 -1.09 29.12
CA ARG A 244 61.52 0.06 29.37
C ARG A 244 61.83 0.23 30.86
N PHE A 245 60.82 0.15 31.74
CA PHE A 245 61.04 0.21 33.19
C PHE A 245 61.90 -0.95 33.69
N GLU A 246 61.65 -2.18 33.24
CA GLU A 246 62.46 -3.33 33.60
C GLU A 246 63.90 -3.23 33.09
N THR A 247 64.09 -2.82 31.82
CA THR A 247 65.43 -2.66 31.25
C THR A 247 66.21 -1.53 31.92
N GLN A 248 65.53 -0.43 32.28
CA GLN A 248 66.15 0.70 32.98
C GLN A 248 66.42 0.38 34.46
N ALA A 249 65.53 -0.35 35.14
CA ALA A 249 65.77 -0.89 36.49
C ALA A 249 66.93 -1.90 36.51
N ARG A 250 67.08 -2.72 35.46
CA ARG A 250 68.26 -3.59 35.27
C ARG A 250 69.53 -2.80 34.93
N HIS A 251 69.41 -1.67 34.23
CA HIS A 251 70.54 -0.77 33.94
C HIS A 251 71.02 0.02 35.16
N ILE A 252 70.17 0.31 36.15
CA ILE A 252 70.59 0.86 37.46
C ILE A 252 71.49 -0.15 38.22
N LYS A 253 71.44 -1.45 37.89
CA LYS A 253 72.37 -2.48 38.40
C LYS A 253 73.52 -2.85 37.47
N ARG A 254 73.60 -2.31 36.25
CA ARG A 254 74.68 -2.62 35.29
C ARG A 254 75.00 -1.43 34.38
N SER A 255 76.02 -0.68 34.76
CA SER A 255 76.87 0.03 33.81
C SER A 255 77.78 -0.99 33.09
N SER A 256 77.48 -1.30 31.83
CA SER A 256 78.44 -1.56 30.75
C SER A 256 77.86 -2.49 29.66
N SER A 257 77.90 -2.03 28.41
CA SER A 257 77.88 -2.77 27.11
C SER A 257 76.72 -3.75 26.85
N SER A 258 75.95 -3.66 25.77
CA SER A 258 76.39 -3.70 24.36
C SER A 258 75.25 -3.30 23.40
N LYS A 259 75.63 -3.01 22.15
CA LYS A 259 74.81 -2.48 21.02
C LYS A 259 73.82 -3.51 20.41
N PRO A 260 72.84 -3.03 19.62
CA PRO A 260 71.56 -3.68 19.36
C PRO A 260 71.57 -4.59 18.11
N THR A 261 70.70 -5.59 18.11
CA THR A 261 70.40 -6.42 16.94
C THR A 261 68.99 -6.11 16.48
N TYR A 262 68.87 -5.48 15.31
CA TYR A 262 67.60 -5.28 14.61
C TYR A 262 67.12 -6.62 14.05
N GLY A 263 66.02 -7.14 14.60
CA GLY A 263 65.21 -8.19 13.98
C GLY A 263 64.02 -7.53 13.28
N ASP A 264 64.03 -7.62 11.96
CA ASP A 264 62.96 -7.24 11.04
C ASP A 264 61.66 -8.01 11.34
N PRO A 265 60.53 -7.36 11.66
CA PRO A 265 59.24 -8.01 11.67
C PRO A 265 58.66 -7.96 10.25
N SER A 266 59.08 -8.92 9.43
CA SER A 266 58.36 -9.27 8.22
C SER A 266 56.91 -9.60 8.58
N GLY A 267 55.99 -8.81 8.04
CA GLY A 267 54.56 -8.91 8.29
C GLY A 267 53.99 -10.27 7.88
N GLU A 268 53.73 -11.11 8.88
CA GLU A 268 52.74 -12.17 8.77
C GLU A 268 51.44 -11.65 9.35
N SER A 269 50.52 -11.31 8.45
CA SER A 269 49.11 -11.06 8.75
C SER A 269 48.48 -12.33 9.34
N LYS A 270 48.69 -12.57 10.63
CA LYS A 270 47.87 -13.52 11.39
C LYS A 270 46.46 -12.95 11.42
N SER A 271 45.52 -13.71 10.88
CA SER A 271 44.11 -13.37 10.84
C SER A 271 43.62 -13.10 12.26
N ASN A 272 43.40 -11.83 12.59
CA ASN A 272 42.87 -11.38 13.87
C ASN A 272 41.44 -11.87 14.04
N LYS A 273 41.29 -12.99 14.74
CA LYS A 273 40.09 -13.30 15.51
C LYS A 273 40.55 -13.79 16.88
N ALA A 274 41.24 -12.92 17.62
CA ALA A 274 41.41 -13.12 19.06
C ALA A 274 40.02 -13.31 19.65
N THR A 275 39.82 -14.42 20.33
CA THR A 275 38.55 -14.70 21.01
C THR A 275 38.36 -13.67 22.12
N LEU A 276 37.11 -13.35 22.46
CA LEU A 276 36.81 -12.38 23.52
C LEU A 276 37.53 -12.74 24.83
N ASP A 277 37.62 -14.05 25.12
CA ASP A 277 38.29 -14.62 26.27
C ASP A 277 39.80 -14.35 26.27
N GLU A 278 40.46 -14.39 25.10
CA GLU A 278 41.89 -14.06 24.97
C GLU A 278 42.15 -12.56 25.22
N LEU A 279 41.26 -11.70 24.73
CA LEU A 279 41.34 -10.25 24.96
C LEU A 279 41.11 -9.88 26.44
N GLU A 280 40.21 -10.59 27.14
CA GLU A 280 40.00 -10.40 28.58
C GLU A 280 41.22 -10.83 29.40
N GLU A 281 41.86 -11.93 29.01
CA GLU A 281 43.10 -12.39 29.65
C GLU A 281 44.26 -11.41 29.44
N GLU A 282 44.46 -10.92 28.23
CA GLU A 282 45.46 -9.90 27.92
C GLU A 282 45.18 -8.58 28.66
N GLY A 283 43.90 -8.19 28.77
CA GLY A 283 43.49 -7.04 29.56
C GLY A 283 43.84 -7.17 31.05
N ARG A 284 43.69 -8.37 31.63
CA ARG A 284 44.09 -8.62 33.02
C ARG A 284 45.60 -8.49 33.21
N LYS A 285 46.39 -9.09 32.31
CA LYS A 285 47.86 -8.98 32.34
C LYS A 285 48.33 -7.55 32.18
N ALA A 286 47.74 -6.77 31.29
CA ALA A 286 48.11 -5.36 31.14
C ALA A 286 47.79 -4.53 32.38
N LYS A 287 46.74 -4.88 33.13
CA LYS A 287 46.45 -4.25 34.42
C LYS A 287 47.54 -4.56 35.46
N GLU A 288 47.99 -5.81 35.54
CA GLU A 288 49.12 -6.20 36.39
C GLU A 288 50.40 -5.46 35.98
N HIS A 289 50.70 -5.39 34.67
CA HIS A 289 51.84 -4.63 34.15
C HIS A 289 51.80 -3.14 34.54
N LEU A 290 50.61 -2.52 34.54
CA LEU A 290 50.45 -1.13 34.98
C LEU A 290 50.67 -0.96 36.49
N GLU A 291 50.26 -1.94 37.31
CA GLU A 291 50.52 -1.96 38.76
C GLU A 291 52.02 -2.10 39.05
N ASP A 292 52.72 -2.93 38.29
CA ASP A 292 54.18 -3.06 38.36
C ASP A 292 54.89 -1.75 37.96
N ILE A 293 54.49 -1.14 36.84
CA ILE A 293 55.00 0.19 36.43
C ILE A 293 54.76 1.23 37.53
N ALA A 294 53.58 1.25 38.15
CA ALA A 294 53.26 2.18 39.21
C ALA A 294 54.18 1.99 40.44
N THR A 295 54.50 0.75 40.78
CA THR A 295 55.44 0.42 41.86
C THR A 295 56.84 0.96 41.53
N TYR A 296 57.35 0.70 40.32
CA TYR A 296 58.64 1.26 39.88
C TYR A 296 58.67 2.79 39.92
N MET A 297 57.56 3.46 39.60
CA MET A 297 57.45 4.92 39.66
C MET A 297 57.45 5.45 41.11
N ILE A 298 56.78 4.77 42.04
CA ILE A 298 56.78 5.13 43.47
C ILE A 298 58.18 4.95 44.06
N ASP A 299 58.86 3.85 43.73
CA ASP A 299 60.24 3.60 44.15
C ASP A 299 61.15 4.71 43.62
N TYR A 300 61.03 5.09 42.34
CA TYR A 300 61.80 6.19 41.77
C TYR A 300 61.51 7.53 42.45
N ALA A 301 60.24 7.87 42.70
CA ALA A 301 59.86 9.10 43.40
C ALA A 301 60.40 9.14 44.84
N THR A 302 60.43 7.98 45.50
CA THR A 302 61.03 7.84 46.84
C THR A 302 62.54 8.07 46.78
N ILE A 303 63.24 7.47 45.82
CA ILE A 303 64.68 7.67 45.60
C ILE A 303 65.00 9.15 45.32
N VAL A 304 64.21 9.82 44.47
CA VAL A 304 64.40 11.25 44.17
C VAL A 304 64.20 12.11 45.42
N LYS A 305 63.16 11.81 46.22
CA LYS A 305 62.91 12.53 47.48
C LYS A 305 64.02 12.31 48.51
N GLU A 306 64.53 11.08 48.62
CA GLU A 306 65.70 10.75 49.46
C GLU A 306 66.94 11.54 49.00
N TRP A 307 67.18 11.62 47.69
CA TRP A 307 68.26 12.42 47.11
C TRP A 307 68.09 13.92 47.38
N GLU A 308 66.89 14.48 47.23
CA GLU A 308 66.60 15.88 47.54
C GLU A 308 66.78 16.19 49.04
N GLU A 309 66.42 15.25 49.91
CA GLU A 309 66.67 15.37 51.36
C GLU A 309 68.16 15.32 51.69
N ASP A 310 68.94 14.47 51.02
CA ASP A 310 70.40 14.38 51.19
C ASP A 310 71.14 15.62 50.67
N VAL A 311 70.68 16.19 49.55
CA VAL A 311 71.16 17.48 49.02
C VAL A 311 70.84 18.63 49.99
N ASN A 312 69.62 18.69 50.54
CA ASN A 312 69.24 19.71 51.52
C ASN A 312 69.96 19.56 52.88
N LYS A 313 70.41 18.35 53.23
CA LYS A 313 71.23 18.07 54.42
C LYS A 313 72.74 18.28 54.16
N GLY A 314 73.14 18.71 52.96
CA GLY A 314 74.53 19.01 52.60
C GLY A 314 75.44 17.79 52.47
N LYS A 315 74.88 16.62 52.12
CA LYS A 315 75.63 15.35 52.00
C LYS A 315 75.85 14.86 50.56
N ALA A 316 75.73 15.76 49.59
CA ALA A 316 76.07 15.50 48.19
C ALA A 316 77.04 16.57 47.69
#